data_AF-A0AA41L0N9-F1
#
_entry.id   AF-A0AA41L0N9-F1
#
_cell.length_a   1.000
_cell.length_b   1.000
_cell.length_c   1.000
_cell.angle_alpha   90.00
_cell.angle_beta   90.00
_cell.angle_gamma   90.00
#
_symmetry.space_group_name_H-M   'P 1'
#
loop_
_entity.id
_entity.type
_entity.pdbx_description
1 polymer ?
#
loop_
_entity_poly.entity_id
_entity_poly.type
_entity_poly.pdbx_seq_one_letter_code
_entity_poly.pdbx_strand_id
1 'polypeptide(L)'
;MIKSIFLSVVLAGASATAGAQAVDVATGIQMAQIDFDAYHALLLERCKALAPDAVDTLAAAMTQWKQQNADALVILRQLYKAQLIQLKRARQPDATEADIDAHVAAVLRLFNANLREKVAGVPADEARASCEGEYANTLLNRPAMDFNVLLKRMTLGR
;
A
#
# COMPACT_ATOMS: atom_id res chain seq x y z
N MET A 1 43.23 -18.97 -23.61
CA MET A 1 41.81 -19.33 -23.77
C MET A 1 40.97 -18.31 -23.03
N ILE A 2 39.85 -17.94 -23.64
CA ILE A 2 39.22 -16.61 -23.62
C ILE A 2 38.77 -16.12 -22.23
N LYS A 3 39.28 -14.94 -21.86
CA LYS A 3 38.71 -14.03 -20.85
C LYS A 3 37.48 -13.35 -21.47
N SER A 4 36.31 -13.45 -20.86
CA SER A 4 35.14 -12.62 -21.19
C SER A 4 35.11 -11.45 -20.21
N ILE A 5 35.68 -10.29 -20.55
CA ILE A 5 35.06 -9.15 -21.28
C ILE A 5 33.78 -8.66 -20.59
N PHE A 6 34.02 -7.64 -19.77
CA PHE A 6 33.16 -6.51 -19.43
C PHE A 6 32.03 -6.23 -20.43
N LEU A 7 30.80 -6.16 -19.94
CA LEU A 7 29.77 -5.30 -20.49
C LEU A 7 29.09 -4.53 -19.36
N SER A 8 29.77 -3.44 -18.98
CA SER A 8 29.21 -2.32 -18.26
C SER A 8 28.24 -1.60 -19.20
N VAL A 9 26.94 -1.61 -18.88
CA VAL A 9 26.03 -0.54 -19.31
C VAL A 9 25.57 0.18 -18.06
N VAL A 10 26.35 1.20 -17.73
CA VAL A 10 25.95 2.33 -16.92
C VAL A 10 24.93 3.12 -17.73
N LEU A 11 23.68 3.18 -17.27
CA LEU A 11 22.81 4.32 -17.57
C LEU A 11 22.71 5.16 -16.31
N ALA A 12 23.76 5.96 -16.10
CA ALA A 12 23.74 7.09 -15.19
C ALA A 12 22.86 8.17 -15.80
N GLY A 13 21.66 8.31 -15.24
CA GLY A 13 20.76 9.43 -15.44
C GLY A 13 20.15 9.84 -14.10
N ALA A 14 20.97 9.84 -13.04
CA ALA A 14 20.63 10.49 -11.79
C ALA A 14 20.71 12.00 -11.99
N SER A 15 19.62 12.60 -12.44
CA SER A 15 19.33 13.99 -12.12
C SER A 15 18.49 13.97 -10.86
N ALA A 16 19.18 14.11 -9.72
CA ALA A 16 18.55 14.52 -8.49
C ALA A 16 17.92 15.90 -8.70
N THR A 17 16.62 15.94 -9.01
CA THR A 17 15.79 17.09 -8.71
C THR A 17 15.21 16.87 -7.32
N ALA A 18 15.83 17.52 -6.34
CA ALA A 18 15.16 17.82 -5.09
C ALA A 18 13.90 18.64 -5.40
N GLY A 19 12.73 18.12 -5.06
CA GLY A 19 11.47 18.82 -5.21
C GLY A 19 10.26 17.89 -5.14
N ALA A 20 9.55 17.94 -4.01
CA ALA A 20 8.32 17.21 -3.68
C ALA A 20 8.48 15.72 -3.34
N GLN A 21 7.97 15.35 -2.17
CA GLN A 21 7.55 13.98 -1.84
C GLN A 21 6.44 13.59 -2.83
N ALA A 22 6.83 13.27 -4.06
CA ALA A 22 5.90 12.72 -5.02
C ALA A 22 5.51 11.35 -4.48
N VAL A 23 4.26 11.20 -4.03
CA VAL A 23 3.62 9.89 -3.86
C VAL A 23 3.93 9.08 -5.10
N ASP A 24 4.81 8.09 -4.97
CA ASP A 24 5.07 7.13 -6.03
C ASP A 24 3.75 6.41 -6.31
N VAL A 25 3.22 6.61 -7.51
CA VAL A 25 1.91 6.10 -7.90
C VAL A 25 1.88 4.57 -7.80
N ALA A 26 2.99 3.90 -8.14
CA ALA A 26 3.09 2.45 -8.06
C ALA A 26 2.97 1.96 -6.61
N THR A 27 3.77 2.53 -5.71
CA THR A 27 3.69 2.23 -4.26
C THR A 27 2.31 2.55 -3.70
N GLY A 28 1.74 3.72 -4.05
CA GLY A 28 0.41 4.13 -3.59
C GLY A 28 -0.70 3.15 -4.00
N ILE A 29 -0.68 2.66 -5.25
CA ILE A 29 -1.66 1.68 -5.74
C ILE A 29 -1.57 0.38 -4.97
N GLN A 30 -0.35 -0.11 -4.71
CA GLN A 30 -0.13 -1.32 -3.93
C GLN A 30 -0.65 -1.16 -2.50
N MET A 31 -0.38 -0.01 -1.88
CA MET A 31 -0.87 0.32 -0.55
C MET A 31 -2.40 0.36 -0.49
N ALA A 32 -3.08 0.85 -1.54
CA ALA A 32 -4.54 0.85 -1.63
C ALA A 32 -5.14 -0.57 -1.65
N GLN A 33 -4.35 -1.61 -1.96
CA GLN A 33 -4.81 -3.01 -1.95
C GLN A 33 -4.80 -3.63 -0.55
N ILE A 34 -4.22 -2.94 0.44
CA ILE A 34 -4.24 -3.39 1.83
C ILE A 34 -5.68 -3.33 2.37
N ASP A 35 -6.07 -4.39 3.06
CA ASP A 35 -7.27 -4.42 3.89
C ASP A 35 -7.00 -3.64 5.18
N PHE A 36 -7.23 -2.33 5.11
CA PHE A 36 -7.05 -1.44 6.24
C PHE A 36 -7.99 -1.74 7.40
N ASP A 37 -9.16 -2.36 7.16
CA ASP A 37 -10.06 -2.71 8.26
C ASP A 37 -9.46 -3.86 9.07
N ALA A 38 -8.98 -4.91 8.40
CA ALA A 38 -8.27 -6.00 9.05
C ALA A 38 -6.99 -5.52 9.74
N TYR A 39 -6.19 -4.69 9.06
CA TYR A 39 -4.95 -4.13 9.60
C TYR A 39 -5.21 -3.25 10.83
N HIS A 40 -6.16 -2.32 10.78
CA HIS A 40 -6.51 -1.45 11.89
C HIS A 40 -7.06 -2.25 13.08
N ALA A 41 -7.88 -3.28 12.86
CA ALA A 41 -8.37 -4.14 13.93
C ALA A 41 -7.22 -4.84 14.67
N LEU A 42 -6.24 -5.40 13.93
CA LEU A 42 -5.05 -6.03 14.49
C LEU A 42 -4.18 -5.03 15.25
N LEU A 43 -3.99 -3.83 14.70
CA LEU A 43 -3.21 -2.77 15.34
C LEU A 43 -3.87 -2.32 16.65
N LEU A 44 -5.19 -2.11 16.66
CA LEU A 44 -5.93 -1.77 17.88
C LEU A 44 -5.89 -2.87 18.93
N GLU A 45 -6.01 -4.15 18.52
CA GLU A 45 -5.84 -5.29 19.41
C GLU A 45 -4.47 -5.25 20.11
N ARG A 46 -3.41 -4.98 19.35
CA ARG A 46 -2.06 -4.84 19.89
C ARG A 46 -1.91 -3.61 20.79
N CYS A 47 -2.47 -2.47 20.41
CA CYS A 47 -2.36 -1.23 21.19
C CYS A 47 -3.07 -1.30 22.55
N LYS A 48 -4.15 -2.06 22.66
CA LYS A 48 -4.81 -2.32 23.95
C LYS A 48 -3.88 -2.93 25.00
N ALA A 49 -2.89 -3.72 24.58
CA ALA A 49 -1.92 -4.32 25.47
C ALA A 49 -0.71 -3.40 25.77
N LEU A 50 -0.29 -2.57 24.80
CA LEU A 50 0.96 -1.81 24.89
C LEU A 50 0.79 -0.36 25.38
N ALA A 51 -0.33 0.27 25.02
CA ALA A 51 -0.64 1.67 25.28
C ALA A 51 -2.18 1.87 25.32
N PRO A 52 -2.88 1.32 26.34
CA PRO A 52 -4.35 1.33 26.40
C PRO A 52 -4.95 2.73 26.35
N ASP A 53 -4.29 3.71 26.98
CA ASP A 53 -4.77 5.09 27.04
C ASP A 53 -4.75 5.81 25.67
N ALA A 54 -4.01 5.29 24.70
CA ALA A 54 -3.92 5.85 23.35
C ALA A 54 -4.96 5.26 22.36
N VAL A 55 -5.64 4.17 22.74
CA VAL A 55 -6.50 3.39 21.83
C VAL A 55 -7.66 4.21 21.27
N ASP A 56 -8.33 4.99 22.10
CA ASP A 56 -9.50 5.78 21.67
C ASP A 56 -9.11 6.87 20.66
N THR A 57 -7.99 7.57 20.92
CA THR A 57 -7.44 8.58 20.02
C THR A 57 -7.03 7.96 18.69
N LEU A 58 -6.37 6.79 18.71
CA LEU A 58 -5.97 6.08 17.51
C LEU A 58 -7.18 5.61 16.69
N ALA A 59 -8.20 5.05 17.35
CA ALA A 59 -9.43 4.59 16.70
C ALA A 59 -10.21 5.74 16.04
N ALA A 60 -10.24 6.92 16.69
CA ALA A 60 -10.83 8.11 16.11
C ALA A 60 -10.09 8.56 14.84
N ALA A 61 -8.76 8.59 14.87
CA ALA A 61 -7.94 8.92 13.68
C ALA A 61 -8.15 7.92 12.53
N MET A 62 -8.20 6.62 12.82
CA MET A 62 -8.50 5.57 11.83
C MET A 62 -9.90 5.75 11.20
N THR A 63 -10.89 6.11 12.02
CA THR A 63 -12.27 6.35 11.56
C THR A 63 -12.35 7.57 10.66
N GLN A 64 -11.75 8.69 11.07
CA GLN A 64 -11.69 9.91 10.27
C GLN A 64 -10.99 9.65 8.93
N TRP A 65 -9.82 9.00 8.98
CA TRP A 65 -9.07 8.65 7.78
C TRP A 65 -9.88 7.75 6.83
N LYS A 66 -10.59 6.75 7.36
CA LYS A 66 -11.45 5.85 6.57
C LYS A 66 -12.56 6.63 5.88
N GLN A 67 -13.24 7.53 6.59
CA GLN A 67 -14.30 8.36 6.01
C GLN A 67 -13.79 9.23 4.85
N GLN A 68 -12.56 9.75 4.98
CA GLN A 68 -11.94 10.56 3.93
C GLN A 68 -11.57 9.71 2.70
N ASN A 69 -11.19 8.43 2.87
CA ASN A 69 -10.55 7.64 1.83
C ASN A 69 -11.39 6.47 1.28
N ALA A 70 -12.55 6.17 1.86
CA ALA A 70 -13.35 4.99 1.51
C ALA A 70 -13.65 4.88 0.02
N ASP A 71 -14.19 5.94 -0.59
CA ASP A 71 -14.57 5.94 -2.00
C ASP A 71 -13.34 5.85 -2.91
N ALA A 72 -12.28 6.61 -2.59
CA ALA A 72 -11.03 6.59 -3.35
C ALA A 72 -10.39 5.19 -3.34
N LEU A 73 -10.39 4.52 -2.18
CA LEU A 73 -9.90 3.15 -2.05
C LEU A 73 -10.68 2.16 -2.90
N VAL A 74 -12.02 2.26 -2.94
CA VAL A 74 -12.85 1.40 -3.80
C VAL A 74 -12.46 1.57 -5.27
N ILE A 75 -12.35 2.82 -5.73
CA ILE A 75 -12.00 3.12 -7.12
C ILE A 75 -10.58 2.63 -7.46
N LEU A 76 -9.60 2.92 -6.59
CA LEU A 76 -8.21 2.52 -6.80
C LEU A 76 -8.06 0.99 -6.87
N ARG A 77 -8.78 0.24 -6.03
CA ARG A 77 -8.81 -1.23 -6.06
C ARG A 77 -9.42 -1.75 -7.36
N GLN A 78 -10.50 -1.13 -7.84
CA GLN A 78 -11.13 -1.48 -9.12
C GLN A 78 -10.20 -1.20 -10.32
N LEU A 79 -9.52 -0.05 -10.33
CA LEU A 79 -8.55 0.31 -11.36
C LEU A 79 -7.39 -0.70 -11.39
N TYR A 80 -6.86 -1.06 -10.23
CA TYR A 80 -5.78 -2.05 -10.16
C TYR A 80 -6.25 -3.44 -10.60
N LYS A 81 -7.44 -3.88 -10.20
CA LYS A 81 -8.04 -5.13 -10.69
C LYS A 81 -8.15 -5.12 -12.21
N ALA A 82 -8.66 -4.04 -12.80
CA ALA A 82 -8.76 -3.91 -14.26
C ALA A 82 -7.37 -4.00 -14.93
N GLN A 83 -6.36 -3.36 -14.35
CA GLN A 83 -4.98 -3.44 -14.85
C GLN A 83 -4.44 -4.88 -14.83
N LEU A 84 -4.67 -5.63 -13.75
CA LEU A 84 -4.25 -7.04 -13.66
C LEU A 84 -4.92 -7.92 -14.71
N ILE A 85 -6.22 -7.70 -14.96
CA ILE A 85 -6.97 -8.40 -16.01
C ILE A 85 -6.37 -8.11 -17.39
N GLN A 86 -6.12 -6.83 -17.71
CA GLN A 86 -5.54 -6.44 -18.99
C GLN A 86 -4.13 -7.01 -19.17
N LEU A 87 -3.30 -6.97 -18.13
CA LEU A 87 -1.96 -7.54 -18.16
C LEU A 87 -1.99 -9.06 -18.41
N LYS A 88 -2.90 -9.78 -17.74
CA LYS A 88 -3.07 -11.23 -17.92
C LYS A 88 -3.51 -11.57 -19.34
N ARG A 89 -4.51 -10.86 -19.88
CA ARG A 89 -4.99 -11.04 -21.27
C ARG A 89 -3.92 -10.73 -22.31
N ALA A 90 -3.15 -9.67 -22.10
CA ALA A 90 -2.05 -9.31 -23.00
C ALA A 90 -0.94 -10.38 -23.00
N ARG A 91 -0.66 -10.99 -21.84
CA ARG A 91 0.36 -12.04 -21.70
C ARG A 91 -0.13 -13.41 -22.18
N GLN A 92 -1.41 -13.72 -22.00
CA GLN A 92 -2.04 -14.99 -22.35
C GLN A 92 -3.42 -14.71 -22.95
N PRO A 93 -3.50 -14.46 -24.27
CA PRO A 93 -4.76 -14.11 -24.94
C PRO A 93 -5.86 -15.17 -24.82
N ASP A 94 -5.46 -16.44 -24.72
CA ASP A 94 -6.39 -17.59 -24.60
C ASP A 94 -6.73 -17.96 -23.15
N ALA A 95 -6.34 -17.13 -22.17
CA ALA A 95 -6.67 -17.38 -20.76
C ALA A 95 -8.18 -17.34 -20.54
N THR A 96 -8.71 -18.31 -19.81
CA THR A 96 -10.13 -18.33 -19.46
C THR A 96 -10.43 -17.25 -18.41
N GLU A 97 -11.70 -16.85 -18.27
CA GLU A 97 -12.12 -15.92 -17.19
C GLU A 97 -11.78 -16.48 -15.81
N ALA A 98 -11.89 -17.80 -15.60
CA ALA A 98 -11.50 -18.45 -14.36
C ALA A 98 -9.98 -18.31 -14.08
N ASP A 99 -9.14 -18.43 -15.11
CA ASP A 99 -7.69 -18.24 -14.96
C ASP A 99 -7.32 -16.79 -14.63
N ILE A 100 -8.05 -15.84 -15.21
CA ILE A 100 -7.89 -14.41 -14.94
C ILE A 100 -8.29 -14.10 -13.51
N ASP A 101 -9.46 -14.56 -13.06
CA ASP A 101 -9.94 -14.35 -11.69
C ASP A 101 -9.03 -15.00 -10.66
N ALA A 102 -8.56 -16.23 -10.92
CA ALA A 102 -7.59 -16.91 -10.06
C ALA A 102 -6.27 -16.12 -9.97
N HIS A 103 -5.79 -15.56 -11.08
CA HIS A 103 -4.60 -14.72 -11.10
C HIS A 103 -4.80 -13.44 -10.27
N VAL A 104 -5.89 -12.70 -10.50
CA VAL A 104 -6.22 -11.48 -9.74
C VAL A 104 -6.30 -11.79 -8.25
N ALA A 105 -7.03 -12.84 -7.87
CA ALA A 105 -7.16 -13.25 -6.47
C ALA A 105 -5.81 -13.64 -5.86
N ALA A 106 -4.95 -14.32 -6.61
CA ALA A 106 -3.61 -14.68 -6.15
C ALA A 106 -2.75 -13.43 -5.90
N VAL A 107 -2.76 -12.46 -6.80
CA VAL A 107 -2.00 -11.21 -6.63
C VAL A 107 -2.53 -10.40 -5.45
N LEU A 108 -3.85 -10.21 -5.36
CA LEU A 108 -4.46 -9.44 -4.27
C LEU A 108 -4.23 -10.07 -2.89
N ARG A 109 -4.16 -11.41 -2.82
CA ARG A 109 -3.83 -12.14 -1.59
C ARG A 109 -2.44 -11.81 -1.07
N LEU A 110 -1.46 -11.54 -1.94
CA LEU A 110 -0.08 -11.26 -1.51
C LEU A 110 0.03 -10.00 -0.63
N PHE A 111 -0.76 -8.97 -0.92
CA PHE A 111 -0.74 -7.73 -0.14
C PHE A 111 -1.24 -7.95 1.30
N ASN A 112 -2.19 -8.86 1.47
CA ASN A 112 -2.87 -9.11 2.74
C ASN A 112 -2.40 -10.41 3.42
N ALA A 113 -1.41 -11.10 2.85
CA ALA A 113 -0.85 -12.30 3.44
C ALA A 113 -0.10 -11.97 4.74
N ASN A 114 -0.33 -12.79 5.76
CA ASN A 114 0.35 -12.77 7.05
C ASN A 114 0.26 -11.41 7.79
N LEU A 115 -0.86 -10.69 7.65
CA LEU A 115 -1.02 -9.37 8.29
C LEU A 115 -0.88 -9.47 9.81
N ARG A 116 -1.43 -10.51 10.44
CA ARG A 116 -1.32 -10.72 11.89
C ARG A 116 0.13 -10.89 12.31
N GLU A 117 0.88 -11.73 11.61
CA GLU A 117 2.30 -11.99 11.89
C GLU A 117 3.14 -10.74 11.65
N LYS A 118 2.85 -9.97 10.60
CA LYS A 118 3.52 -8.69 10.33
C LYS A 118 3.28 -7.68 11.45
N VAL A 119 2.04 -7.54 11.93
CA VAL A 119 1.71 -6.67 13.07
C VAL A 119 2.35 -7.19 14.35
N ALA A 120 2.36 -8.51 14.58
CA ALA A 120 2.98 -9.15 15.73
C ALA A 120 4.52 -9.02 15.73
N GLY A 121 5.15 -9.00 14.55
CA GLY A 121 6.59 -8.95 14.36
C GLY A 121 7.22 -7.57 14.57
N VAL A 122 6.43 -6.50 14.64
CA VAL A 122 6.95 -5.17 14.97
C VAL A 122 7.51 -5.17 16.40
N PRO A 123 8.70 -4.63 16.66
CA PRO A 123 9.24 -4.46 18.01
C PRO A 123 8.28 -3.73 18.96
N ALA A 124 8.34 -4.02 20.26
CA ALA A 124 7.36 -3.51 21.22
C ALA A 124 7.45 -1.99 21.43
N ASP A 125 8.65 -1.43 21.37
CA ASP A 125 8.95 0.00 21.43
C ASP A 125 8.43 0.74 20.19
N GLU A 126 8.72 0.23 18.99
CA GLU A 126 8.17 0.78 17.74
C GLU A 126 6.64 0.70 17.71
N ALA A 127 6.07 -0.44 18.13
CA ALA A 127 4.63 -0.61 18.20
C ALA A 127 3.99 0.35 19.21
N ARG A 128 4.63 0.60 20.36
CA ARG A 128 4.14 1.57 21.35
C ARG A 128 4.13 2.98 20.77
N ALA A 129 5.22 3.44 20.14
CA ALA A 129 5.28 4.76 19.51
C ALA A 129 4.20 4.92 18.42
N SER A 130 3.98 3.85 17.63
CA SER A 130 2.90 3.78 16.65
C SER A 130 1.52 4.00 17.28
N CYS A 131 1.25 3.33 18.40
CA CYS A 131 0.00 3.45 19.15
C CYS A 131 -0.19 4.85 19.77
N GLU A 132 0.88 5.43 20.31
CA GLU A 132 0.86 6.70 21.06
C GLU A 132 0.78 7.95 20.17
N GLY A 133 0.75 7.78 18.84
CA GLY A 133 0.34 8.83 17.93
C GLY A 133 1.07 8.87 16.59
N GLU A 134 2.19 8.17 16.43
CA GLU A 134 2.93 8.19 15.17
C GLU A 134 2.11 7.66 14.00
N TYR A 135 1.30 6.62 14.23
CA TYR A 135 0.42 6.08 13.20
C TYR A 135 -0.74 7.02 12.88
N ALA A 136 -1.37 7.60 13.90
CA ALA A 136 -2.44 8.58 13.71
C ALA A 136 -1.95 9.79 12.91
N ASN A 137 -0.76 10.31 13.25
CA ASN A 137 -0.11 11.38 12.49
C ASN A 137 0.21 10.94 11.05
N THR A 138 0.64 9.69 10.86
CA THR A 138 0.89 9.13 9.53
C THR A 138 -0.38 9.06 8.69
N LEU A 139 -1.48 8.55 9.25
CA LEU A 139 -2.77 8.47 8.56
C LEU A 139 -3.26 9.85 8.12
N LEU A 140 -3.24 10.82 9.04
CA LEU A 140 -3.93 12.10 8.83
C LEU A 140 -3.09 13.13 8.08
N ASN A 141 -1.76 13.07 8.17
CA ASN A 141 -0.89 14.15 7.69
C ASN A 141 0.08 13.73 6.59
N ARG A 142 0.22 12.43 6.27
CA ARG A 142 1.13 12.00 5.19
C ARG A 142 0.40 11.96 3.85
N PRO A 143 0.90 12.66 2.80
CA PRO A 143 0.28 12.63 1.47
C PRO A 143 0.16 11.22 0.88
N ALA A 144 1.05 10.29 1.25
CA ALA A 144 0.97 8.90 0.81
C ALA A 144 -0.25 8.15 1.36
N MET A 145 -0.83 8.61 2.47
CA MET A 145 -2.06 8.07 3.06
C MET A 145 -3.31 8.79 2.57
N ASP A 146 -3.19 9.84 1.74
CA ASP A 146 -4.32 10.49 1.07
C ASP A 146 -4.57 9.83 -0.28
N PHE A 147 -5.48 8.86 -0.29
CA PHE A 147 -5.86 8.12 -1.48
C PHE A 147 -6.67 8.95 -2.47
N ASN A 148 -7.27 10.07 -2.06
CA ASN A 148 -7.89 11.00 -3.00
C ASN A 148 -6.83 11.72 -3.84
N VAL A 149 -5.71 12.10 -3.22
CA VAL A 149 -4.57 12.68 -3.96
C VAL A 149 -4.01 11.65 -4.94
N LEU A 150 -3.82 10.40 -4.52
CA LEU A 150 -3.38 9.34 -5.42
C LEU A 150 -4.35 9.14 -6.61
N LEU A 151 -5.65 9.05 -6.33
CA LEU A 151 -6.67 8.85 -7.36
C LEU A 151 -6.67 10.01 -8.37
N LYS A 152 -6.57 11.26 -7.91
CA LYS A 152 -6.46 12.44 -8.79
C LYS A 152 -5.24 12.34 -9.70
N ARG A 153 -4.08 11.96 -9.17
CA ARG A 153 -2.85 11.79 -9.97
C ARG A 153 -3.00 10.72 -11.04
N MET A 154 -3.60 9.58 -10.71
CA MET A 154 -3.81 8.49 -11.66
C MET A 154 -4.78 8.84 -12.78
N THR A 155 -5.81 9.62 -12.47
CA THR A 155 -6.88 9.95 -13.43
C THR A 155 -6.56 11.18 -14.27
N LEU A 156 -5.80 12.14 -13.73
CA LEU A 156 -5.50 13.43 -14.38
C LEU A 156 -4.04 13.57 -14.85
N GLY A 157 -3.17 12.61 -14.51
CA GLY A 157 -1.76 12.59 -14.91
C GLY A 157 -0.90 13.71 -14.31
N ARG A 158 -1.39 14.39 -13.26
CA ARG A 158 -0.74 15.52 -12.58
C ARG A 158 -0.93 15.42 -11.07
#